data_AF-A0A8H7RVF2-F1
#
_entry.id   AF-A0A8H7RVF2-F1
#
_cell.length_a   1.000
_cell.length_b   1.000
_cell.length_c   1.000
_cell.angle_alpha   90.00
_cell.angle_beta   90.00
_cell.angle_gamma   90.00
#
_symmetry.space_group_name_H-M   'P 1'
#
loop_
_entity.id
_entity.type
_entity.pdbx_description
1 polymer ?
#
loop_
_entity_poly.entity_id
_entity_poly.type
_entity_poly.pdbx_seq_one_letter_code
_entity_poly.pdbx_strand_id
1 'polypeptide(L)'
;MNTLSTLFTTIDELPLQPLLSDPSMATCLSLPLSFVIQASAQSNFLPKKQLSSLIVSDAYYLFDSTINRLRRHTRAELTIGGNSILHLFRALYSGDVLIADFLARALLPGAPILDSADFYIGQVDAQPFYNRLNIDHIPLHLCSTRTYRLARQQSAINIITTNNSYPTLTPSKWQFFWKARIMPLARSIWWRSLHGKLSCCSTLHHILPARFDNALCALGDLENDSVSHFLFSCDTKWIIWQQVLQDCVLTSVTQDTVHDAIFSFTMPTWDLSHSPLSPIQIISGTMVGIWKAHWLYIFSSVPFCLTTIIDSTHKTLIRFRQEETLFIHQPP
;
A
#
# COMPACT_ATOMS: atom_id res chain seq x y z
N MET A 1 8.60 -13.72 -31.38
CA MET A 1 8.24 -12.93 -30.19
C MET A 1 6.85 -13.37 -29.75
N ASN A 2 6.79 -14.19 -28.70
CA ASN A 2 5.63 -15.00 -28.34
C ASN A 2 4.45 -14.13 -27.88
N THR A 3 3.24 -14.48 -28.31
CA THR A 3 1.95 -13.94 -27.82
C THR A 3 1.84 -13.90 -26.29
N LEU A 4 2.54 -14.82 -25.62
CA LEU A 4 2.73 -14.84 -24.18
C LEU A 4 3.47 -13.60 -23.65
N SER A 5 4.55 -13.14 -24.30
CA SER A 5 5.31 -11.96 -23.86
C SER A 5 4.43 -10.71 -23.81
N THR A 6 3.57 -10.52 -24.81
CA THR A 6 2.61 -9.40 -24.86
C THR A 6 1.52 -9.52 -23.80
N LEU A 7 1.04 -10.75 -23.54
CA LEU A 7 0.07 -11.02 -22.48
C LEU A 7 0.67 -10.77 -21.09
N PHE A 8 1.96 -11.04 -20.90
CA PHE A 8 2.64 -10.81 -19.62
C PHE A 8 3.01 -9.35 -19.39
N THR A 9 3.42 -8.60 -20.42
CA THR A 9 3.62 -7.15 -20.30
C THR A 9 2.34 -6.41 -19.90
N THR A 10 1.17 -6.89 -20.34
CA THR A 10 -0.11 -6.28 -19.96
C THR A 10 -0.55 -6.67 -18.55
N ILE A 11 -0.08 -7.79 -18.01
CA ILE A 11 -0.30 -8.19 -16.61
C ILE A 11 0.56 -7.37 -15.65
N ASP A 12 1.77 -6.97 -16.05
CA ASP A 12 2.67 -6.12 -15.22
C ASP A 12 2.09 -4.72 -14.98
N GLU A 13 1.21 -4.22 -15.85
CA GLU A 13 0.49 -2.96 -15.66
C GLU A 13 -0.75 -3.07 -14.76
N LEU A 14 -1.11 -4.28 -14.32
CA LEU A 14 -2.25 -4.53 -13.44
C LEU A 14 -1.82 -4.57 -11.97
N PRO A 15 -2.67 -4.09 -11.03
CA PRO A 15 -2.38 -4.21 -9.60
C PRO A 15 -2.09 -5.67 -9.23
N LEU A 16 -1.02 -5.88 -8.48
CA LEU A 16 -0.56 -7.17 -7.98
C LEU A 16 -1.58 -7.72 -6.98
N GLN A 17 -2.62 -8.37 -7.48
CA GLN A 17 -3.49 -9.21 -6.67
C GLN A 17 -2.86 -10.60 -6.52
N PRO A 18 -2.98 -11.24 -5.34
CA PRO A 18 -2.57 -12.63 -5.18
C PRO A 18 -3.36 -13.50 -6.16
N LEU A 19 -2.67 -14.43 -6.81
CA LEU A 19 -3.28 -15.36 -7.77
C LEU A 19 -4.31 -16.22 -7.02
N LEU A 20 -5.60 -16.10 -7.37
CA LEU A 20 -6.67 -16.93 -6.77
C LEU A 20 -6.60 -18.41 -7.22
N SER A 21 -5.78 -18.74 -8.21
CA SER A 21 -5.61 -20.10 -8.72
C SER A 21 -4.15 -20.28 -9.13
N ASP A 22 -3.45 -21.19 -8.44
CA ASP A 22 -2.02 -21.44 -8.66
C ASP A 22 -1.74 -21.97 -10.08
N PRO A 23 -0.71 -21.47 -10.79
CA PRO A 23 -0.47 -21.84 -12.19
C PRO A 23 0.21 -23.21 -12.28
N SER A 24 -0.11 -24.02 -13.30
CA SER A 24 0.49 -25.36 -13.45
C SER A 24 2.03 -25.30 -13.49
N MET A 25 2.68 -26.39 -13.08
CA MET A 25 4.16 -26.46 -13.03
C MET A 25 4.81 -26.26 -14.41
N ALA A 26 4.19 -26.80 -15.46
CA ALA A 26 4.63 -26.58 -16.85
C ALA A 26 4.55 -25.10 -17.23
N THR A 27 3.49 -24.40 -16.80
CA THR A 27 3.37 -22.96 -17.00
C THR A 27 4.44 -22.21 -16.21
N CYS A 28 4.69 -22.57 -14.94
CA CYS A 28 5.74 -21.94 -14.11
C CYS A 28 7.12 -21.96 -14.77
N LEU A 29 7.53 -23.09 -15.34
CA LEU A 29 8.83 -23.27 -16.00
C LEU A 29 8.97 -22.47 -17.31
N SER A 30 7.84 -22.12 -17.94
CA SER A 30 7.80 -21.36 -19.19
C SER A 30 7.78 -19.83 -18.97
N LEU A 31 7.66 -19.36 -17.72
CA LEU A 31 7.59 -17.94 -17.40
C LEU A 31 8.96 -17.25 -17.55
N PRO A 32 8.98 -15.95 -17.95
CA PRO A 32 10.20 -15.15 -17.87
C PRO A 32 10.67 -14.97 -16.42
N LEU A 33 11.98 -15.04 -16.17
CA LEU A 33 12.52 -14.83 -14.83
C LEU A 33 12.18 -13.44 -14.28
N SER A 34 12.19 -12.42 -15.14
CA SER A 34 11.84 -11.04 -14.75
C SER A 34 10.43 -10.90 -14.17
N PHE A 35 9.52 -11.80 -14.48
CA PHE A 35 8.15 -11.79 -13.96
C PHE A 35 8.04 -12.39 -12.56
N VAL A 36 8.93 -13.33 -12.24
CA VAL A 36 8.87 -14.09 -10.99
C VAL A 36 9.73 -13.46 -9.90
N ILE A 37 10.44 -12.39 -10.23
CA ILE A 37 11.44 -11.72 -9.40
C ILE A 37 10.96 -10.30 -9.09
N GLN A 38 10.92 -9.96 -7.82
CA GLN A 38 10.61 -8.61 -7.36
C GLN A 38 11.77 -8.05 -6.52
N ALA A 39 12.17 -6.80 -6.78
CA ALA A 39 13.18 -6.14 -5.95
C ALA A 39 12.60 -5.89 -4.54
N SER A 40 13.40 -6.17 -3.50
CA SER A 40 13.04 -5.85 -2.12
C SER A 40 12.97 -4.32 -1.95
N ALA A 41 12.03 -3.82 -1.14
CA ALA A 41 11.77 -2.39 -0.95
C ALA A 41 12.97 -1.58 -0.43
N GLN A 42 14.01 -2.26 0.07
CA GLN A 42 15.24 -1.68 0.60
C GLN A 42 16.46 -1.88 -0.32
N SER A 43 16.29 -2.55 -1.46
CA SER A 43 17.39 -2.92 -2.35
C SER A 43 17.43 -2.05 -3.61
N ASN A 44 18.64 -1.73 -4.08
CA ASN A 44 18.87 -1.11 -5.39
C ASN A 44 19.10 -2.17 -6.48
N PHE A 45 18.51 -3.37 -6.33
CA PHE A 45 18.70 -4.44 -7.30
C PHE A 45 18.05 -4.05 -8.63
N LEU A 46 18.89 -3.74 -9.61
CA LEU A 46 18.44 -3.51 -10.98
C LEU A 46 18.53 -4.83 -11.76
N PRO A 47 17.41 -5.41 -12.20
CA PRO A 47 17.45 -6.60 -13.04
C PRO A 47 18.23 -6.26 -14.33
N LYS A 48 19.35 -6.94 -14.55
CA LYS A 48 20.13 -6.78 -15.78
C LYS A 48 19.24 -7.08 -16.98
N LYS A 49 19.42 -6.36 -18.10
CA LYS A 49 18.72 -6.62 -19.39
C LYS A 49 18.81 -8.07 -19.89
N GLN A 50 19.76 -8.86 -19.38
CA GLN A 50 19.89 -10.29 -19.69
C GLN A 50 18.94 -11.18 -18.89
N LEU A 51 18.40 -10.74 -17.75
CA LEU A 51 17.40 -11.49 -16.98
C LEU A 51 16.02 -11.45 -17.64
N SER A 52 15.71 -10.41 -18.42
CA SER A 52 14.46 -10.31 -19.18
C SER A 52 14.40 -11.23 -20.40
N SER A 53 15.54 -11.79 -20.83
CA SER A 53 15.60 -12.76 -21.93
C SER A 53 15.63 -14.22 -21.45
N LEU A 54 15.64 -14.46 -20.14
CA LEU A 54 15.74 -15.79 -19.54
C LEU A 54 14.39 -16.26 -18.99
N ILE A 55 14.17 -17.56 -19.04
CA ILE A 55 12.97 -18.22 -18.51
C ILE A 55 13.28 -18.98 -17.22
N VAL A 56 12.25 -19.30 -16.44
CA VAL A 56 12.39 -20.00 -15.16
C VAL A 56 13.09 -21.35 -15.34
N SER A 57 12.82 -22.06 -16.43
CA SER A 57 13.51 -23.32 -16.77
C SER A 57 15.03 -23.18 -17.02
N ASP A 58 15.53 -21.98 -17.32
CA ASP A 58 16.97 -21.75 -17.45
C ASP A 58 17.68 -21.74 -16.07
N ALA A 59 16.93 -21.43 -15.00
CA ALA A 59 17.46 -21.33 -13.64
C ALA A 59 17.03 -22.49 -12.74
N TYR A 60 15.88 -23.11 -13.01
CA TYR A 60 15.28 -24.15 -12.20
C TYR A 60 14.82 -25.31 -13.06
N TYR A 61 15.02 -26.55 -12.59
CA TYR A 61 14.47 -27.74 -13.20
C TYR A 61 13.61 -28.51 -12.22
N LEU A 62 12.75 -29.36 -12.76
CA LEU A 62 11.89 -30.21 -11.97
C LEU A 62 12.68 -31.41 -11.44
N PHE A 63 12.84 -31.49 -10.12
CA PHE A 63 13.62 -32.55 -9.46
C PHE A 63 12.77 -33.79 -9.14
N ASP A 64 11.49 -33.58 -8.82
CA ASP A 64 10.56 -34.66 -8.50
C ASP A 64 9.17 -34.35 -9.07
N SER A 65 8.70 -35.18 -10.01
CA SER A 65 7.41 -35.06 -10.70
C SER A 65 6.23 -35.52 -9.85
N THR A 66 6.48 -36.25 -8.77
CA THR A 66 5.43 -36.70 -7.85
C THR A 66 5.11 -35.64 -6.79
N ILE A 67 6.07 -34.76 -6.49
CA ILE A 67 5.95 -33.70 -5.47
C ILE A 67 5.97 -32.30 -6.11
N ASN A 68 6.03 -32.21 -7.45
CA ASN A 68 6.09 -30.95 -8.20
C ASN A 68 7.16 -29.99 -7.63
N ARG A 69 8.37 -30.53 -7.37
CA ARG A 69 9.46 -29.78 -6.72
C ARG A 69 10.44 -29.23 -7.72
N LEU A 70 10.72 -27.94 -7.59
CA LEU A 70 11.76 -27.27 -8.36
C LEU A 70 13.08 -27.27 -7.60
N ARG A 71 14.16 -27.53 -8.34
CA ARG A 71 15.52 -27.40 -7.86
C ARG A 71 16.28 -26.43 -8.75
N ARG A 72 17.06 -25.56 -8.12
CA ARG A 72 17.97 -24.68 -8.84
C ARG A 72 19.03 -25.47 -9.61
N HIS A 73 19.40 -24.99 -10.79
CA HIS A 73 20.56 -25.50 -11.49
C HIS A 73 21.85 -25.21 -10.70
N THR A 74 22.74 -26.20 -10.67
CA THR A 74 24.10 -25.99 -10.17
C THR A 74 24.95 -25.24 -11.21
N ARG A 75 26.09 -24.68 -10.80
CA ARG A 75 26.98 -23.94 -11.72
C ARG A 75 27.42 -24.76 -12.95
N ALA A 76 27.48 -26.08 -12.81
CA ALA A 76 27.84 -26.99 -13.90
C ALA A 76 26.68 -27.27 -14.87
N GLU A 77 25.43 -27.07 -14.42
CA GLU A 77 24.21 -27.36 -15.19
C GLU A 77 23.66 -26.14 -15.93
N LEU A 78 24.15 -24.93 -15.61
CA LEU A 78 23.73 -23.68 -16.26
C LEU A 78 24.31 -23.57 -17.67
N THR A 79 23.47 -23.76 -18.69
CA THR A 79 23.86 -23.66 -20.10
C THR A 79 23.69 -22.25 -20.68
N ILE A 80 22.71 -21.48 -20.16
CA ILE A 80 22.34 -20.15 -20.68
C ILE A 80 22.36 -19.13 -19.53
N GLY A 81 22.93 -17.94 -19.75
CA GLY A 81 22.81 -16.82 -18.80
C GLY A 81 23.49 -17.03 -17.43
N GLY A 82 24.44 -17.98 -17.31
CA GLY A 82 24.96 -18.46 -16.03
C GLY A 82 25.45 -17.37 -15.06
N ASN A 83 26.14 -16.33 -15.52
CA ASN A 83 26.58 -15.23 -14.64
C ASN A 83 25.42 -14.38 -14.11
N SER A 84 24.37 -14.18 -14.92
CA SER A 84 23.18 -13.42 -14.54
C SER A 84 22.29 -14.22 -13.58
N ILE A 85 22.17 -15.53 -13.78
CA ILE A 85 21.46 -16.44 -12.88
C ILE A 85 22.21 -16.61 -11.55
N LEU A 86 23.55 -16.72 -11.58
CA LEU A 86 24.34 -16.76 -10.34
C LEU A 86 24.26 -15.44 -9.56
N HIS A 87 24.21 -14.30 -10.27
CA HIS A 87 23.98 -12.99 -9.63
C HIS A 87 22.59 -12.92 -9.01
N LEU A 88 21.57 -13.44 -9.70
CA LEU A 88 20.22 -13.58 -9.15
C LEU A 88 20.22 -14.45 -7.88
N PHE A 89 20.84 -15.63 -7.90
CA PHE A 89 20.91 -16.49 -6.70
C PHE A 89 21.60 -15.80 -5.53
N ARG A 90 22.68 -15.05 -5.78
CA ARG A 90 23.32 -14.25 -4.73
C ARG A 90 22.39 -13.19 -4.16
N ALA A 91 21.64 -12.50 -5.02
CA ALA A 91 20.68 -11.47 -4.62
C ALA A 91 19.47 -12.06 -3.85
N LEU A 92 19.08 -13.30 -4.17
CA LEU A 92 18.08 -14.05 -3.42
C LEU A 92 18.59 -14.43 -2.02
N TYR A 93 19.86 -14.83 -1.91
CA TYR A 93 20.47 -15.14 -0.61
C TYR A 93 20.68 -13.91 0.27
N SER A 94 20.97 -12.75 -0.31
CA SER A 94 21.12 -11.49 0.43
C SER A 94 19.79 -10.85 0.82
N GLY A 95 18.66 -11.35 0.31
CA GLY A 95 17.34 -10.77 0.53
C GLY A 95 17.08 -9.48 -0.27
N ASP A 96 17.94 -9.18 -1.24
CA ASP A 96 17.76 -8.06 -2.16
C ASP A 96 16.64 -8.33 -3.18
N VAL A 97 16.37 -9.62 -3.44
CA VAL A 97 15.35 -10.05 -4.38
C VAL A 97 14.38 -11.00 -3.69
N LEU A 98 13.09 -10.79 -3.96
CA LEU A 98 12.00 -11.66 -3.57
C LEU A 98 11.50 -12.46 -4.78
N ILE A 99 11.08 -13.69 -4.53
CA ILE A 99 10.46 -14.56 -5.53
C ILE A 99 8.94 -14.51 -5.34
N ALA A 100 8.18 -14.56 -6.43
CA ALA A 100 6.73 -14.63 -6.35
C ALA A 100 6.26 -15.85 -5.54
N ASP A 101 5.24 -15.66 -4.69
CA ASP A 101 4.78 -16.66 -3.72
C ASP A 101 4.45 -18.03 -4.32
N PHE A 102 3.92 -18.07 -5.55
CA PHE A 102 3.62 -19.34 -6.23
C PHE A 102 4.89 -20.14 -6.58
N LEU A 103 5.99 -19.47 -6.97
CA LEU A 103 7.27 -20.14 -7.23
C LEU A 103 7.99 -20.47 -5.92
N ALA A 104 7.88 -19.61 -4.89
CA ALA A 104 8.46 -19.88 -3.58
C ALA A 104 7.90 -21.17 -2.96
N ARG A 105 6.60 -21.43 -3.11
CA ARG A 105 5.95 -22.68 -2.68
C ARG A 105 6.53 -23.92 -3.36
N ALA A 106 6.84 -23.84 -4.66
CA ALA A 106 7.47 -24.93 -5.41
C ALA A 106 8.94 -25.20 -5.02
N LEU A 107 9.59 -24.26 -4.34
CA LEU A 107 10.99 -24.34 -3.91
C LEU A 107 11.16 -24.76 -2.44
N LEU A 108 10.12 -24.62 -1.60
CA LEU A 108 10.17 -24.90 -0.17
C LEU A 108 9.69 -26.32 0.18
N PRO A 109 10.37 -27.05 1.09
CA PRO A 109 9.93 -28.36 1.54
C PRO A 109 8.68 -28.24 2.45
N GLY A 110 7.57 -28.83 2.00
CA GLY A 110 6.34 -28.98 2.81
C GLY A 110 5.16 -28.10 2.45
N ALA A 111 5.24 -27.31 1.36
CA ALA A 111 4.09 -26.54 0.87
C ALA A 111 3.06 -27.46 0.18
N PRO A 112 1.75 -27.22 0.37
CA PRO A 112 0.69 -28.02 -0.24
C PRO A 112 0.75 -27.97 -1.77
N ILE A 113 0.41 -29.12 -2.37
CA ILE A 113 0.58 -29.46 -3.79
C ILE A 113 -0.22 -28.48 -4.68
N LEU A 114 0.40 -28.06 -5.79
CA LEU A 114 -0.14 -27.15 -6.80
C LEU A 114 -1.26 -27.75 -7.68
N ASP A 115 -1.70 -28.98 -7.42
CA ASP A 115 -2.63 -29.69 -8.28
C ASP A 115 -4.06 -29.59 -7.73
N SER A 116 -4.85 -28.68 -8.28
CA SER A 116 -6.25 -29.01 -8.52
C SER A 116 -6.28 -30.20 -9.49
N ALA A 117 -7.03 -31.24 -9.13
CA ALA A 117 -6.94 -32.63 -9.59
C ALA A 117 -7.09 -32.93 -11.11
N ASP A 118 -7.07 -31.94 -12.00
CA ASP A 118 -7.44 -32.10 -13.42
C ASP A 118 -6.35 -31.71 -14.44
N PHE A 119 -5.11 -31.43 -14.00
CA PHE A 119 -4.05 -31.04 -14.94
C PHE A 119 -3.32 -32.25 -15.55
N TYR A 120 -3.46 -32.42 -16.88
CA TYR A 120 -2.61 -33.31 -17.66
C TYR A 120 -1.15 -32.86 -17.53
N ILE A 121 -0.32 -33.74 -16.96
CA ILE A 121 1.11 -33.53 -16.72
C ILE A 121 1.77 -33.06 -18.03
N GLY A 122 2.27 -31.81 -18.04
CA GLY A 122 3.05 -31.24 -19.14
C GLY A 122 2.33 -30.23 -20.04
N GLN A 123 1.02 -29.98 -19.88
CA GLN A 123 0.37 -28.90 -20.63
C GLN A 123 0.52 -27.53 -19.94
N VAL A 124 1.00 -26.55 -20.71
CA VAL A 124 1.00 -25.14 -20.33
C VAL A 124 -0.44 -24.66 -20.35
N ASP A 125 -0.99 -24.36 -19.18
CA ASP A 125 -2.30 -23.75 -19.04
C ASP A 125 -2.18 -22.26 -18.74
N ALA A 126 -2.74 -21.44 -19.63
CA ALA A 126 -2.81 -20.00 -19.49
C ALA A 126 -4.17 -19.51 -18.95
N GLN A 127 -5.14 -20.41 -18.71
CA GLN A 127 -6.44 -20.10 -18.09
C GLN A 127 -6.34 -19.30 -16.79
N PRO A 128 -5.45 -19.59 -15.82
CA PRO A 128 -5.36 -18.77 -14.60
C PRO A 128 -4.99 -17.31 -14.89
N PHE A 129 -4.20 -17.06 -15.94
CA PHE A 129 -3.86 -15.72 -16.40
C PHE A 129 -4.98 -15.09 -17.23
N TYR A 130 -5.69 -15.88 -18.02
CA TYR A 130 -6.87 -15.42 -18.76
C TYR A 130 -8.00 -15.00 -17.83
N ASN A 131 -8.26 -15.78 -16.77
CA ASN A 131 -9.19 -15.44 -15.69
C ASN A 131 -8.78 -14.14 -14.99
N ARG A 132 -7.47 -13.90 -14.81
CA ARG A 132 -6.96 -12.62 -14.30
C ARG A 132 -7.22 -11.46 -15.23
N LEU A 133 -7.29 -11.67 -16.55
CA LEU A 133 -7.61 -10.64 -17.54
C LEU A 133 -9.11 -10.47 -17.76
N ASN A 134 -9.91 -11.49 -17.47
CA ASN A 134 -11.36 -11.47 -17.67
C ASN A 134 -12.01 -10.41 -16.79
N ILE A 135 -12.80 -9.55 -17.41
CA ILE A 135 -13.66 -8.57 -16.73
C ILE A 135 -15.04 -9.20 -16.75
N ASP A 136 -15.71 -9.30 -15.59
CA ASP A 136 -17.07 -9.83 -15.53
C ASP A 136 -17.93 -9.17 -16.61
N HIS A 137 -18.48 -9.99 -17.50
CA HIS A 137 -19.41 -9.64 -18.59
C HIS A 137 -18.86 -8.96 -19.86
N ILE A 138 -17.54 -8.77 -20.05
CA ILE A 138 -17.00 -8.24 -21.31
C ILE A 138 -15.86 -9.11 -21.86
N PRO A 139 -16.03 -9.77 -23.01
CA PRO A 139 -14.95 -10.54 -23.60
C PRO A 139 -13.84 -9.60 -24.12
N LEU A 140 -12.59 -9.95 -23.82
CA LEU A 140 -11.40 -9.11 -24.06
C LEU A 140 -11.26 -8.56 -25.48
N HIS A 141 -11.71 -9.33 -26.48
CA HIS A 141 -11.62 -8.95 -27.89
C HIS A 141 -12.58 -7.80 -28.29
N LEU A 142 -13.61 -7.54 -27.48
CA LEU A 142 -14.54 -6.41 -27.65
C LEU A 142 -14.14 -5.21 -26.76
N CYS A 143 -13.11 -5.37 -25.93
CA CYS A 143 -12.72 -4.37 -24.95
C CYS A 143 -11.67 -3.43 -25.55
N SER A 144 -12.02 -2.15 -25.75
CA SER A 144 -11.02 -1.13 -26.06
C SER A 144 -10.06 -0.95 -24.86
N THR A 145 -8.83 -0.48 -25.10
CA THR A 145 -7.86 -0.20 -24.03
C THR A 145 -8.39 0.78 -22.99
N ARG A 146 -9.35 1.65 -23.35
CA ARG A 146 -10.01 2.59 -22.44
C ARG A 146 -11.06 1.90 -21.58
N THR A 147 -11.93 1.09 -22.17
CA THR A 147 -12.95 0.32 -21.42
C THR A 147 -12.30 -0.70 -20.51
N TYR A 148 -11.23 -1.36 -20.95
CA TYR A 148 -10.46 -2.29 -20.13
C TYR A 148 -9.86 -1.61 -18.90
N ARG A 149 -9.24 -0.43 -19.06
CA ARG A 149 -8.68 0.34 -17.96
C ARG A 149 -9.75 0.84 -16.98
N LEU A 150 -10.90 1.30 -17.47
CA LEU A 150 -12.00 1.76 -16.62
C LEU A 150 -12.64 0.59 -15.84
N ALA A 151 -12.87 -0.54 -16.52
CA ALA A 151 -13.40 -1.74 -15.88
C ALA A 151 -12.41 -2.31 -14.86
N ARG A 152 -11.10 -2.32 -15.15
CA ARG A 152 -10.08 -2.73 -14.17
C ARG A 152 -9.96 -1.77 -13.01
N GLN A 153 -10.13 -0.47 -13.22
CA GLN A 153 -10.25 0.49 -12.11
C GLN A 153 -11.49 0.18 -11.27
N GLN A 154 -12.62 -0.18 -11.87
CA GLN A 154 -13.85 -0.56 -11.16
C GLN A 154 -13.78 -1.93 -10.45
N SER A 155 -13.15 -2.95 -11.04
CA SER A 155 -12.91 -4.24 -10.39
C SER A 155 -11.82 -4.15 -9.32
N ALA A 156 -10.81 -3.31 -9.55
CA ALA A 156 -9.89 -2.91 -8.50
C ALA A 156 -10.69 -2.22 -7.38
N ILE A 157 -11.58 -1.27 -7.68
CA ILE A 157 -12.50 -0.65 -6.69
C ILE A 157 -13.33 -1.72 -5.94
N ASN A 158 -13.82 -2.78 -6.61
CA ASN A 158 -14.63 -3.83 -5.98
C ASN A 158 -13.84 -4.88 -5.17
N ILE A 159 -12.52 -4.99 -5.35
CA ILE A 159 -11.63 -5.82 -4.51
C ILE A 159 -10.93 -4.95 -3.44
N ILE A 160 -10.72 -3.67 -3.74
CA ILE A 160 -10.17 -2.60 -2.88
C ILE A 160 -11.26 -1.98 -1.97
N THR A 161 -12.51 -2.45 -2.04
CA THR A 161 -13.52 -2.23 -0.99
C THR A 161 -13.08 -2.81 0.37
N THR A 162 -11.92 -3.47 0.46
CA THR A 162 -11.29 -3.85 1.72
C THR A 162 -9.94 -3.20 2.03
N ASN A 163 -9.47 -2.18 1.28
CA ASN A 163 -8.52 -1.11 1.73
C ASN A 163 -7.75 -0.50 0.54
N ASN A 164 -7.70 0.84 0.49
CA ASN A 164 -6.96 1.71 -0.44
C ASN A 164 -7.66 2.19 -1.72
N SER A 165 -8.80 2.85 -1.56
CA SER A 165 -9.26 3.85 -2.53
C SER A 165 -8.15 4.88 -2.76
N TYR A 166 -7.52 4.88 -3.94
CA TYR A 166 -6.72 6.02 -4.36
C TYR A 166 -7.62 7.26 -4.32
N PRO A 167 -7.21 8.35 -3.68
CA PRO A 167 -8.07 9.51 -3.54
C PRO A 167 -8.35 10.08 -4.94
N THR A 168 -9.62 10.12 -5.34
CA THR A 168 -10.13 10.68 -6.59
C THR A 168 -10.08 12.21 -6.59
N LEU A 169 -8.99 12.77 -6.07
CA LEU A 169 -8.79 14.20 -5.95
C LEU A 169 -8.38 14.77 -7.30
N THR A 170 -8.99 15.89 -7.66
CA THR A 170 -8.63 16.63 -8.87
C THR A 170 -7.20 17.18 -8.75
N PRO A 171 -6.49 17.41 -9.87
CA PRO A 171 -5.16 18.01 -9.85
C PRO A 171 -5.09 19.35 -9.10
N SER A 172 -6.16 20.14 -9.14
CA SER A 172 -6.28 21.40 -8.40
C SER A 172 -6.24 21.22 -6.88
N LYS A 173 -6.93 20.19 -6.35
CA LYS A 173 -6.92 19.85 -4.92
C LYS A 173 -5.54 19.37 -4.47
N TRP A 174 -4.87 18.58 -5.31
CA TRP A 174 -3.48 18.21 -5.07
C TRP A 174 -2.54 19.40 -5.04
N GLN A 175 -2.69 20.34 -5.97
CA GLN A 175 -1.89 21.56 -5.98
C GLN A 175 -2.13 22.40 -4.72
N PHE A 176 -3.39 22.51 -4.27
CA PHE A 176 -3.72 23.16 -3.00
C PHE A 176 -3.02 22.48 -1.81
N PHE A 177 -3.08 21.15 -1.72
CA PHE A 177 -2.40 20.38 -0.66
C PHE A 177 -0.89 20.61 -0.63
N TRP A 178 -0.22 20.59 -1.79
CA TRP A 178 1.22 20.78 -1.85
C TRP A 178 1.65 22.22 -1.54
N LYS A 179 0.81 23.21 -1.87
CA LYS A 179 1.04 24.62 -1.54
C LYS A 179 0.67 24.99 -0.10
N ALA A 180 -0.13 24.15 0.57
CA ALA A 180 -0.56 24.41 1.94
C ALA A 180 0.63 24.53 2.90
N ARG A 181 0.63 25.58 3.73
CA ARG A 181 1.64 25.84 4.75
C ARG A 181 1.39 25.00 6.01
N ILE A 182 1.72 23.72 5.90
CA ILE A 182 1.62 22.73 6.98
C ILE A 182 2.97 22.03 7.23
N MET A 183 3.12 21.45 8.41
CA MET A 183 4.37 20.82 8.87
C MET A 183 4.65 19.60 8.00
N PRO A 184 5.93 19.31 7.68
CA PRO A 184 6.27 18.09 6.95
C PRO A 184 5.65 16.83 7.55
N LEU A 185 5.70 16.69 8.88
CA LEU A 185 5.07 15.56 9.58
C LEU A 185 3.55 15.51 9.37
N ALA A 186 2.86 16.65 9.47
CA ALA A 186 1.41 16.71 9.24
C ALA A 186 1.07 16.32 7.80
N ARG A 187 1.86 16.81 6.84
CA ARG A 187 1.73 16.46 5.42
C ARG A 187 1.96 14.96 5.18
N SER A 188 2.95 14.36 5.82
CA SER A 188 3.20 12.92 5.72
C SER A 188 2.05 12.09 6.30
N ILE A 189 1.51 12.48 7.46
CA ILE A 189 0.33 11.82 8.06
C ILE A 189 -0.85 11.92 7.08
N TRP A 190 -1.20 13.13 6.67
CA TRP A 190 -2.34 13.37 5.78
C TRP A 190 -2.21 12.66 4.43
N TRP A 191 -1.03 12.71 3.81
CA TRP A 191 -0.76 11.97 2.57
C TRP A 191 -0.94 10.46 2.77
N ARG A 192 -0.40 9.89 3.86
CA ARG A 192 -0.58 8.47 4.17
C ARG A 192 -2.05 8.13 4.41
N SER A 193 -2.80 9.00 5.08
CA SER A 193 -4.24 8.83 5.31
C SER A 193 -5.01 8.76 3.99
N LEU A 194 -4.75 9.68 3.07
CA LEU A 194 -5.41 9.73 1.76
C LEU A 194 -5.16 8.47 0.93
N HIS A 195 -3.98 7.89 1.06
CA HIS A 195 -3.59 6.66 0.36
C HIS A 195 -3.89 5.38 1.16
N GLY A 196 -4.54 5.49 2.33
CA GLY A 196 -4.76 4.41 3.30
C GLY A 196 -3.51 3.62 3.67
N LYS A 197 -2.36 4.30 3.68
CA LYS A 197 -1.07 3.80 4.15
C LYS A 197 -0.73 4.33 5.54
N LEU A 198 -1.71 4.86 6.27
CA LEU A 198 -1.53 5.27 7.64
C LEU A 198 -1.43 4.00 8.49
N SER A 199 -0.44 3.95 9.38
CA SER A 199 -0.17 2.78 10.22
C SER A 199 -1.18 2.64 11.36
N CYS A 200 -2.48 2.59 11.08
CA CYS A 200 -3.50 2.27 12.09
C CYS A 200 -3.44 0.78 12.49
N CYS A 201 -4.07 0.40 13.60
CA CYS A 201 -4.00 -0.97 14.12
C CYS A 201 -4.55 -1.99 13.11
N SER A 202 -5.58 -1.64 12.33
CA SER A 202 -6.07 -2.51 11.25
C SER A 202 -5.01 -2.78 10.16
N THR A 203 -4.30 -1.73 9.73
CA THR A 203 -3.20 -1.83 8.77
C THR A 203 -2.03 -2.62 9.35
N LEU A 204 -1.70 -2.39 10.61
CA LEU A 204 -0.59 -3.05 11.30
C LEU A 204 -0.87 -4.53 11.56
N HIS A 205 -2.10 -4.90 11.97
CA HIS A 205 -2.52 -6.29 12.12
C HIS A 205 -2.40 -7.04 10.80
N HIS A 206 -2.80 -6.42 9.69
CA HIS A 206 -2.67 -7.01 8.37
C HIS A 206 -1.20 -7.22 7.95
N ILE A 207 -0.29 -6.28 8.26
CA ILE A 207 1.13 -6.37 7.84
C ILE A 207 1.97 -7.19 8.82
N LEU A 208 1.69 -7.11 10.12
CA LEU A 208 2.46 -7.70 11.23
C LEU A 208 1.53 -8.38 12.25
N PRO A 209 0.81 -9.45 11.86
CA PRO A 209 -0.15 -10.11 12.73
C PRO A 209 0.48 -10.72 14.00
N ALA A 210 1.78 -11.04 13.97
CA ALA A 210 2.50 -11.57 15.12
C ALA A 210 2.85 -10.51 16.20
N ARG A 211 2.76 -9.21 15.87
CA ARG A 211 3.01 -8.11 16.82
C ARG A 211 1.74 -7.35 17.21
N PHE A 212 0.73 -7.40 16.35
CA PHE A 212 -0.56 -6.76 16.56
C PHE A 212 -1.63 -7.84 16.46
N ASP A 213 -2.11 -8.30 17.60
CA ASP A 213 -2.99 -9.48 17.69
C ASP A 213 -4.36 -9.25 17.05
N ASN A 214 -4.83 -8.01 16.99
CA ASN A 214 -6.13 -7.65 16.41
C ASN A 214 -6.10 -6.28 15.71
N ALA A 215 -7.14 -6.03 14.92
CA ALA A 215 -7.36 -4.78 14.19
C ALA A 215 -8.08 -3.69 15.02
N LEU A 216 -8.28 -3.92 16.33
CA LEU A 216 -9.11 -3.06 17.19
C LEU A 216 -8.35 -1.81 17.62
N CYS A 217 -9.09 -0.80 18.08
CA CYS A 217 -8.53 0.43 18.60
C CYS A 217 -7.75 0.19 19.90
N ALA A 218 -6.48 0.61 19.92
CA ALA A 218 -5.63 0.50 21.11
C ALA A 218 -6.12 1.32 22.33
N LEU A 219 -7.03 2.28 22.13
CA LEU A 219 -7.53 3.18 23.17
C LEU A 219 -8.82 2.69 23.84
N GLY A 220 -9.28 1.47 23.53
CA GLY A 220 -10.36 0.81 24.27
C GLY A 220 -11.69 0.66 23.53
N ASP A 221 -11.76 1.08 22.26
CA ASP A 221 -12.96 0.86 21.44
C ASP A 221 -12.93 -0.53 20.82
N LEU A 222 -14.06 -1.25 20.87
CA LEU A 222 -14.26 -2.55 20.20
C LEU A 222 -14.42 -2.43 18.68
N GLU A 223 -14.21 -1.24 18.13
CA GLU A 223 -14.26 -0.98 16.70
C GLU A 223 -12.91 -1.22 16.02
N ASN A 224 -12.96 -1.57 14.73
CA ASN A 224 -11.77 -1.67 13.90
C ASN A 224 -11.12 -0.30 13.71
N ASP A 225 -9.81 -0.20 13.97
CA ASP A 225 -9.02 1.02 13.84
C ASP A 225 -8.73 1.32 12.37
N SER A 226 -9.76 1.73 11.64
CA SER A 226 -9.67 2.25 10.26
C SER A 226 -8.95 3.61 10.25
N VAL A 227 -8.58 4.13 9.07
CA VAL A 227 -7.92 5.45 8.97
C VAL A 227 -8.77 6.57 9.58
N SER A 228 -10.09 6.57 9.34
CA SER A 228 -11.00 7.56 9.91
C SER A 228 -11.13 7.41 11.42
N HIS A 229 -11.23 6.17 11.93
CA HIS A 229 -11.25 5.88 13.37
C HIS A 229 -9.94 6.26 14.06
N PHE A 230 -8.80 6.06 13.40
CA PHE A 230 -7.50 6.49 13.88
C PHE A 230 -7.40 8.02 14.00
N LEU A 231 -7.97 8.76 13.05
CA LEU A 231 -7.81 10.21 12.98
C LEU A 231 -8.84 10.98 13.81
N PHE A 232 -10.13 10.64 13.73
CA PHE A 232 -11.19 11.44 14.34
C PHE A 232 -12.45 10.69 14.76
N SER A 233 -12.78 9.50 14.22
CA SER A 233 -14.05 8.82 14.58
C SER A 233 -14.04 8.15 15.95
N CYS A 234 -12.86 7.79 16.47
CA CYS A 234 -12.70 7.26 17.83
C CYS A 234 -13.16 8.29 18.87
N ASP A 235 -14.06 7.90 19.78
CA ASP A 235 -14.66 8.81 20.78
C ASP A 235 -13.60 9.51 21.64
N THR A 236 -12.60 8.75 22.11
CA THR A 236 -11.50 9.29 22.91
C THR A 236 -10.69 10.34 22.15
N LYS A 237 -10.49 10.14 20.84
CA LYS A 237 -9.76 11.09 19.98
C LYS A 237 -10.65 12.25 19.56
N TRP A 238 -11.95 12.02 19.42
CA TRP A 238 -12.92 13.04 19.05
C TRP A 238 -13.06 14.13 20.13
N ILE A 239 -12.94 13.77 21.41
CA ILE A 239 -12.91 14.75 22.50
C ILE A 239 -11.77 15.77 22.30
N ILE A 240 -10.61 15.33 21.80
CA ILE A 240 -9.48 16.22 21.49
C ILE A 240 -9.85 17.16 20.34
N TRP A 241 -10.47 16.64 19.29
CA TRP A 241 -10.97 17.46 18.18
C TRP A 241 -11.94 18.51 18.67
N GLN A 242 -12.94 18.12 19.47
CA GLN A 242 -13.94 19.03 20.01
C GLN A 242 -13.30 20.16 20.81
N GLN A 243 -12.37 19.85 21.71
CA GLN A 243 -11.73 20.88 22.53
C GLN A 243 -10.89 21.85 21.69
N VAL A 244 -10.02 21.33 20.82
CA VAL A 244 -9.15 22.17 19.97
C VAL A 244 -9.99 23.03 19.01
N LEU A 245 -11.08 22.49 18.49
CA LEU A 245 -11.99 23.23 17.61
C LEU A 245 -12.78 24.28 18.37
N GLN A 246 -13.29 24.00 19.58
CA GLN A 246 -13.96 25.01 20.42
C GLN A 246 -13.04 26.18 20.76
N ASP A 247 -11.75 25.93 20.96
CA ASP A 247 -10.78 26.98 21.25
C ASP A 247 -10.41 27.84 20.03
N CYS A 248 -10.66 27.34 18.81
CA CYS A 248 -10.26 28.00 17.57
C CYS A 248 -11.43 28.50 16.71
N VAL A 249 -12.60 27.89 16.81
CA VAL A 249 -13.73 28.02 15.88
C VAL A 249 -15.01 28.28 16.67
N LEU A 250 -15.79 29.28 16.25
CA LEU A 250 -17.05 29.62 16.91
C LEU A 250 -18.26 28.77 16.49
N THR A 251 -18.15 28.05 15.38
CA THR A 251 -19.21 27.18 14.86
C THR A 251 -19.06 25.74 15.33
N SER A 252 -20.18 25.06 15.59
CA SER A 252 -20.17 23.62 15.89
C SER A 252 -19.64 22.82 14.70
N VAL A 253 -18.63 21.99 14.93
CA VAL A 253 -17.99 21.16 13.90
C VAL A 253 -18.35 19.70 14.14
N THR A 254 -18.72 18.99 13.07
CA THR A 254 -19.09 17.56 13.11
C THR A 254 -17.97 16.68 12.55
N GLN A 255 -17.99 15.38 12.86
CA GLN A 255 -17.05 14.43 12.28
C GLN A 255 -17.10 14.42 10.74
N ASP A 256 -18.29 14.57 10.15
CA ASP A 256 -18.47 14.63 8.69
C ASP A 256 -17.74 15.83 8.07
N THR A 257 -17.79 17.00 8.72
CA THR A 257 -17.07 18.18 8.22
C THR A 257 -15.55 17.99 8.30
N VAL A 258 -15.05 17.28 9.32
CA VAL A 258 -13.63 16.93 9.44
C VAL A 258 -13.25 15.88 8.39
N HIS A 259 -14.11 14.88 8.17
CA HIS A 259 -13.94 13.89 7.12
C HIS A 259 -13.81 14.56 5.74
N ASP A 260 -14.73 15.45 5.39
CA ASP A 260 -14.72 16.15 4.11
C ASP A 260 -13.52 17.08 3.95
N ALA A 261 -13.10 17.73 5.04
CA ALA A 261 -11.90 18.54 5.02
C ALA A 261 -10.65 17.69 4.76
N ILE A 262 -10.53 16.52 5.41
CA ILE A 262 -9.38 15.63 5.28
C ILE A 262 -9.36 14.90 3.94
N PHE A 263 -10.45 14.25 3.55
CA PHE A 263 -10.48 13.34 2.40
C PHE A 263 -10.95 14.00 1.10
N SER A 264 -11.79 15.03 1.19
CA SER A 264 -12.34 15.74 0.02
C SER A 264 -11.66 17.09 -0.23
N PHE A 265 -10.78 17.57 0.66
CA PHE A 265 -10.20 18.93 0.63
C PHE A 265 -11.27 20.03 0.55
N THR A 266 -12.47 19.75 1.06
CA THR A 266 -13.53 20.75 1.17
C THR A 266 -13.30 21.49 2.47
N MET A 267 -12.50 22.57 2.40
CA MET A 267 -12.21 23.37 3.58
C MET A 267 -13.49 24.07 4.05
N PRO A 268 -13.91 23.85 5.31
CA PRO A 268 -15.12 24.45 5.82
C PRO A 268 -14.95 25.96 6.03
N THR A 269 -16.04 26.70 5.86
CA THR A 269 -16.13 28.14 6.16
C THR A 269 -16.31 28.34 7.66
N TRP A 270 -15.34 27.90 8.45
CA TRP A 270 -15.34 28.07 9.89
C TRP A 270 -15.23 29.55 10.25
N ASP A 271 -16.02 29.97 11.24
CA ASP A 271 -15.85 31.30 11.83
C ASP A 271 -14.62 31.28 12.74
N LEU A 272 -13.54 31.85 12.21
CA LEU A 272 -12.22 31.96 12.83
C LEU A 272 -11.95 33.37 13.36
N SER A 273 -12.98 34.17 13.64
CA SER A 273 -12.82 35.58 14.04
C SER A 273 -11.91 35.79 15.26
N HIS A 274 -11.74 34.77 16.11
CA HIS A 274 -10.85 34.81 17.28
C HIS A 274 -9.55 34.02 17.12
N SER A 275 -9.32 33.39 15.97
CA SER A 275 -8.15 32.56 15.71
C SER A 275 -7.41 33.05 14.46
N PRO A 276 -6.12 33.40 14.57
CA PRO A 276 -5.31 33.76 13.40
C PRO A 276 -4.78 32.51 12.66
N LEU A 277 -5.35 31.34 12.91
CA LEU A 277 -4.99 30.09 12.25
C LEU A 277 -5.96 29.83 11.10
N SER A 278 -5.46 29.29 9.99
CA SER A 278 -6.31 28.80 8.90
C SER A 278 -6.93 27.43 9.26
N PRO A 279 -8.08 27.05 8.65
CA PRO A 279 -8.70 25.74 8.88
C PRO A 279 -7.74 24.58 8.66
N ILE A 280 -6.90 24.67 7.62
CA ILE A 280 -5.92 23.64 7.28
C ILE A 280 -4.82 23.49 8.34
N GLN A 281 -4.42 24.58 9.01
CA GLN A 281 -3.46 24.54 10.10
C GLN A 281 -4.06 23.89 11.35
N ILE A 282 -5.31 24.20 11.67
CA ILE A 282 -6.03 23.59 12.79
C ILE A 282 -6.15 22.07 12.57
N ILE A 283 -6.66 21.66 11.40
CA ILE A 283 -6.80 20.24 11.04
C ILE A 283 -5.45 19.52 11.12
N SER A 284 -4.44 20.07 10.45
CA SER A 284 -3.12 19.43 10.38
C SER A 284 -2.41 19.37 11.73
N GLY A 285 -2.57 20.39 12.59
CA GLY A 285 -2.03 20.40 13.94
C GLY A 285 -2.70 19.37 14.85
N THR A 286 -4.04 19.29 14.82
CA THR A 286 -4.78 18.30 15.62
C THR A 286 -4.44 16.87 15.20
N MET A 287 -4.36 16.60 13.89
CA MET A 287 -3.92 15.29 13.38
C MET A 287 -2.53 14.91 13.91
N VAL A 288 -1.59 15.85 13.95
CA VAL A 288 -0.24 15.61 14.50
C VAL A 288 -0.29 15.31 15.99
N GLY A 289 -1.05 16.09 16.76
CA GLY A 289 -1.18 15.90 18.20
C GLY A 289 -1.68 14.51 18.55
N ILE A 290 -2.78 14.11 17.91
CA ILE A 290 -3.39 12.77 18.05
C ILE A 290 -2.41 11.68 17.62
N TRP A 291 -1.79 11.82 16.44
CA TRP A 291 -0.85 10.82 15.92
C TRP A 291 0.33 10.62 16.88
N LYS A 292 0.96 11.71 17.36
CA LYS A 292 2.07 11.62 18.31
C LYS A 292 1.66 10.94 19.61
N ALA A 293 0.53 11.34 20.18
CA ALA A 293 0.02 10.79 21.43
C ALA A 293 -0.28 9.29 21.30
N HIS A 294 -0.92 8.89 20.20
CA HIS A 294 -1.23 7.49 19.94
C HIS A 294 0.03 6.63 19.87
N TRP A 295 1.07 7.07 19.17
CA TRP A 295 2.30 6.28 19.08
C TRP A 295 3.16 6.30 20.34
N LEU A 296 3.13 7.38 21.12
CA LEU A 296 3.75 7.41 22.45
C LEU A 296 3.06 6.43 23.40
N TYR A 297 1.74 6.29 23.29
CA TYR A 297 0.99 5.29 24.04
C TYR A 297 1.39 3.87 23.63
N ILE A 298 1.43 3.56 22.32
CA ILE A 298 1.78 2.23 21.83
C ILE A 298 3.24 1.85 22.12
N PHE A 299 4.21 2.72 21.79
CA PHE A 299 5.63 2.35 21.81
C PHE A 299 6.37 2.74 23.09
N SER A 300 5.84 3.69 23.86
CA SER A 300 6.49 4.20 25.07
C SER A 300 5.60 4.08 26.31
N SER A 301 4.44 3.45 26.19
CA SER A 301 3.46 3.26 27.28
C SER A 301 3.11 4.56 28.01
N VAL A 302 3.20 5.70 27.32
CA VAL A 302 2.82 7.00 27.87
C VAL A 302 1.29 7.07 27.91
N PRO A 303 0.65 7.34 29.06
CA PRO A 303 -0.80 7.42 29.14
C PRO A 303 -1.39 8.43 28.14
N PHE A 304 -2.48 8.05 27.48
CA PHE A 304 -3.19 8.92 26.54
C PHE A 304 -4.00 9.99 27.31
N CYS A 305 -3.31 11.02 27.80
CA CYS A 305 -3.87 12.07 28.65
C CYS A 305 -4.37 13.26 27.82
N LEU A 306 -5.69 13.46 27.78
CA LEU A 306 -6.36 14.49 26.96
C LEU A 306 -5.74 15.89 27.13
N THR A 307 -5.59 16.37 28.37
CA THR A 307 -5.09 17.73 28.67
C THR A 307 -3.68 17.95 28.13
N THR A 308 -2.79 16.98 28.33
CA THR A 308 -1.40 17.04 27.83
C THR A 308 -1.37 17.08 26.30
N ILE A 309 -2.24 16.30 25.65
CA ILE A 309 -2.31 16.23 24.20
C ILE A 309 -2.83 17.55 23.63
N ILE A 310 -3.89 18.11 24.21
CA ILE A 310 -4.46 19.41 23.85
C ILE A 310 -3.39 20.51 23.99
N ASP A 311 -2.72 20.61 25.14
CA ASP A 311 -1.66 21.60 25.36
C ASP A 311 -0.51 21.47 24.35
N SER A 312 -0.08 20.24 24.06
CA SER A 312 0.97 19.98 23.07
C SER A 312 0.53 20.33 21.64
N THR A 313 -0.76 20.17 21.35
CA THR A 313 -1.38 20.52 20.07
C THR A 313 -1.41 22.03 19.91
N HIS A 314 -1.86 22.77 20.93
CA HIS A 314 -1.82 24.24 20.91
C HIS A 314 -0.41 24.78 20.75
N LYS A 315 0.59 24.22 21.44
CA LYS A 315 2.01 24.59 21.25
C LYS A 315 2.45 24.38 19.81
N THR A 316 2.02 23.29 19.17
CA THR A 316 2.30 23.02 17.75
C THR A 316 1.60 24.03 16.83
N LEU A 317 0.34 24.38 17.12
CA LEU A 317 -0.42 25.40 16.39
C LEU A 317 0.20 26.81 16.50
N ILE A 318 0.70 27.18 17.68
CA ILE A 318 1.41 28.44 17.88
C ILE A 318 2.70 28.47 17.06
N ARG A 319 3.44 27.36 17.05
CA ARG A 319 4.67 27.23 16.24
C ARG A 319 4.39 27.35 14.75
N PHE A 320 3.27 26.81 14.25
CA PHE A 320 2.86 27.00 12.85
C PHE A 320 2.78 28.47 12.47
N ARG A 321 2.15 29.28 13.33
CA ARG A 321 2.05 30.72 13.11
C ARG A 321 3.42 31.38 13.08
N GLN A 322 4.28 31.07 14.05
CA GLN A 322 5.61 31.69 14.16
C GLN A 322 6.44 31.41 12.90
N GLU A 323 6.47 30.16 12.44
CA GLU A 323 7.17 29.79 11.21
C GLU A 323 6.58 30.54 9.99
N GLU A 324 5.27 30.69 9.90
CA GLU A 324 4.62 31.45 8.81
C GLU A 324 4.97 32.95 8.82
N THR A 325 4.98 33.59 9.99
CA THR A 325 5.36 35.01 10.12
C THR A 325 6.80 35.27 9.68
N LEU A 326 7.71 34.33 9.91
CA LEU A 326 9.11 34.45 9.50
C LEU A 326 9.28 34.43 7.98
N PHE A 327 8.43 33.69 7.26
CA PHE A 327 8.47 33.64 5.79
C PHE A 327 7.80 34.85 5.11
N ILE A 328 6.88 35.54 5.79
CA ILE A 328 6.25 36.77 5.26
C ILE A 328 7.21 37.96 5.33
N HIS A 329 8.20 37.93 6.23
CA HIS A 329 9.15 39.03 6.46
C HIS A 329 10.52 38.86 5.79
N GLN A 330 10.69 37.90 4.86
CA GLN A 330 11.90 37.86 4.02
C GLN A 330 11.75 38.84 2.85
N PRO A 331 12.63 39.86 2.70
CA PRO A 331 12.61 40.74 1.54
C PRO A 331 13.05 39.97 0.28
N PRO A 332 12.63 40.43 -0.92
CA PRO A 332 12.88 39.77 -2.20
C PRO A 332 14.37 39.62 -2.55
#